data_AF-A0A8J8JRB5-F1
#
_entry.id   AF-A0A8J8JRB5-F1
#
_cell.length_a   1.000
_cell.length_b   1.000
_cell.length_c   1.000
_cell.angle_alpha   90.00
_cell.angle_beta   90.00
_cell.angle_gamma   90.00
#
_symmetry.space_group_name_H-M   'P 1'
#
loop_
_entity.id
_entity.type
_entity.pdbx_description
1 polymer ?
#
loop_
_entity_poly.entity_id
_entity_poly.type
_entity_poly.pdbx_seq_one_letter_code
_entity_poly.pdbx_strand_id
1 'polypeptide(L)' 'MTKTIEVVYEDGVFKPTQKVDLREKTKLRLRVESEGLYELIEELSKMFKDIKEDPLKNLLENRR' A
#
# COMPACT_ATOMS: atom_id res chain seq x y z
N MET A 1 18.64 13.67 9.04
CA MET A 1 17.56 14.04 8.10
C MET A 1 17.31 12.86 7.19
N THR A 2 16.21 12.15 7.37
CA THR A 2 15.81 11.06 6.47
C THR A 2 15.19 11.71 5.23
N LYS A 3 15.77 11.49 4.04
CA LYS A 3 15.17 11.92 2.77
C LYS A 3 14.42 10.74 2.18
N THR A 4 13.12 10.88 1.95
CA THR A 4 12.32 9.92 1.18
C THR A 4 12.51 10.21 -0.30
N ILE A 5 12.77 9.17 -1.09
CA ILE A 5 12.84 9.25 -2.55
C ILE A 5 11.63 8.49 -3.07
N GLU A 6 10.71 9.21 -3.70
CA GLU A 6 9.59 8.59 -4.41
C GLU A 6 10.10 7.98 -5.72
N VAL A 7 9.66 6.75 -5.99
CA VAL A 7 10.08 5.98 -7.15
C VAL A 7 8.87 5.30 -7.78
N VAL A 8 8.90 5.15 -9.10
CA VAL A 8 7.99 4.29 -9.85
C VAL A 8 8.75 3.02 -10.23
N TYR A 9 8.12 1.86 -10.03
CA TYR A 9 8.68 0.58 -10.46
C TYR A 9 8.13 0.19 -11.83
N GLU A 10 9.00 0.22 -12.85
CA GLU A 10 8.65 -0.08 -14.24
C GLU A 10 9.73 -0.95 -14.88
N ASP A 11 9.32 -2.01 -15.58
CA ASP A 11 10.21 -2.94 -16.31
C ASP A 11 11.37 -3.48 -15.46
N GLY A 12 11.14 -3.72 -14.17
CA GLY A 12 12.15 -4.25 -13.26
C GLY A 12 13.08 -3.20 -12.65
N VAL A 13 12.86 -1.91 -12.91
CA VAL A 13 13.74 -0.80 -12.50
C VAL A 13 13.00 0.22 -11.64
N PHE A 14 13.62 0.66 -10.54
CA PHE A 14 13.13 1.77 -9.71
C PHE A 14 13.57 3.10 -10.31
N LYS A 15 12.61 3.87 -10.85
CA LYS A 15 12.84 5.18 -11.48
C LYS A 15 12.42 6.29 -10.51
N PRO A 16 13.31 7.18 -10.07
CA PRO A 16 12.93 8.27 -9.17
C PRO A 16 12.04 9.30 -9.88
N THR A 17 11.03 9.81 -9.17
CA THR A 17 10.10 10.82 -9.70
C THR A 17 10.76 12.20 -9.82
N GLN A 18 11.88 12.42 -9.11
CA GLN A 18 12.67 13.65 -9.12
C GLN A 18 14.17 13.34 -9.22
N LYS A 19 14.96 14.32 -9.68
CA LYS A 19 16.41 14.17 -9.77
C LYS A 19 17.00 13.97 -8.37
N VAL A 20 17.76 12.90 -8.19
CA VAL A 20 18.45 12.58 -6.93
C VAL A 20 19.94 12.80 -7.11
N ASP A 21 20.55 13.53 -6.18
CA ASP A 21 22.01 13.72 -6.13
C ASP A 21 22.61 12.75 -5.10
N LEU A 22 23.06 11.59 -5.58
CA LEU A 22 23.73 10.56 -4.78
C LEU A 22 25.04 10.15 -5.45
N ARG A 23 26.03 9.79 -4.62
CA ARG A 23 27.30 9.27 -5.12
C ARG A 23 27.10 7.90 -5.76
N GLU A 24 27.90 7.61 -6.77
CA GLU A 24 27.93 6.28 -7.40
C GLU A 24 28.20 5.19 -6.34
N LYS A 25 27.55 4.03 -6.49
CA LYS A 25 27.64 2.89 -5.55
C LYS A 25 27.08 3.14 -4.14
N THR A 26 26.27 4.19 -3.94
CA THR A 26 25.53 4.38 -2.69
C THR A 26 24.53 3.25 -2.48
N LYS A 27 24.62 2.54 -1.35
CA LYS A 27 23.62 1.53 -0.94
C LYS A 27 22.42 2.22 -0.30
N LEU A 28 21.23 1.91 -0.81
CA LEU A 28 19.97 2.42 -0.27
C LEU A 28 19.16 1.27 0.33
N ARG A 29 18.28 1.60 1.27
CA ARG A 29 17.25 0.68 1.81
C ARG A 29 15.91 1.10 1.22
N LEU A 30 15.24 0.19 0.51
CA LEU A 30 13.88 0.41 0.07
C LEU A 30 12.90 0.04 1.19
N ARG A 31 11.87 0.86 1.34
CA ARG A 31 10.66 0.53 2.10
C ARG A 31 9.50 0.70 1.14
N VAL A 32 8.74 -0.37 0.94
CA VAL A 32 7.44 -0.30 0.29
C VAL A 32 6.45 0.01 1.40
N GLU A 33 5.86 1.19 1.33
CA GLU A 33 4.72 1.53 2.17
C GLU A 33 3.49 1.15 1.36
N SER A 34 2.62 0.29 1.89
CA SER A 34 1.32 0.01 1.27
C SER A 34 0.57 1.34 1.17
N GLU A 35 0.14 1.71 -0.04
CA GLU A 35 -0.52 2.96 -0.42
C GLU A 35 -1.87 3.12 0.28
N GLY A 36 -1.79 3.51 1.54
CA GLY A 36 -2.86 4.19 2.26
C GLY A 36 -4.23 3.53 2.22
N LEU A 37 -5.24 4.38 2.44
CA LEU A 37 -6.63 3.96 2.61
C LEU A 37 -7.21 3.32 1.33
N TYR A 38 -6.68 3.67 0.15
CA TYR A 38 -7.26 3.25 -1.13
C TYR A 38 -7.03 1.76 -1.40
N GLU A 39 -5.81 1.25 -1.21
CA GLU A 39 -5.51 -0.17 -1.38
C GLU A 39 -6.21 -1.03 -0.33
N LEU A 40 -6.28 -0.52 0.91
CA LEU A 40 -7.08 -1.14 1.97
C LEU A 40 -8.56 -1.21 1.58
N ILE A 41 -9.13 -0.12 1.04
CA ILE A 41 -10.52 -0.10 0.55
C ILE A 41 -10.69 -1.09 -0.61
N GLU A 42 -9.70 -1.21 -1.50
CA GLU A 42 -9.76 -2.13 -2.64
C GLU A 42 -9.70 -3.60 -2.19
N GLU A 43 -8.83 -3.93 -1.23
CA GLU A 43 -8.78 -5.26 -0.59
C GLU A 43 -10.07 -5.59 0.14
N LEU A 44 -10.59 -4.65 0.95
CA LEU A 44 -11.86 -4.82 1.65
C LEU A 44 -13.00 -5.02 0.65
N SER A 45 -13.08 -4.21 -0.40
CA SER A 45 -14.10 -4.32 -1.44
C SER A 45 -14.06 -5.68 -2.14
N LYS A 46 -12.87 -6.24 -2.40
CA LYS A 46 -12.72 -7.60 -2.92
C LYS A 46 -13.20 -8.65 -1.92
N MET A 47 -12.84 -8.50 -0.65
CA MET A 47 -13.17 -9.44 0.43
C MET A 47 -14.69 -9.54 0.69
N PHE A 48 -15.39 -8.40 0.62
CA PHE A 48 -16.83 -8.33 0.88
C PHE A 48 -17.70 -8.47 -0.40
N LYS A 49 -17.10 -8.60 -1.59
CA LYS A 49 -17.79 -8.59 -2.89
C LYS A 49 -18.93 -9.62 -3.00
N ASP A 50 -18.74 -10.80 -2.42
CA ASP A 50 -19.68 -11.93 -2.53
C ASP A 50 -20.44 -12.23 -1.23
N ILE A 51 -20.36 -11.32 -0.25
CA ILE A 51 -21.02 -11.47 1.04
C ILE A 51 -22.47 -10.98 0.93
N LYS A 52 -23.42 -11.92 1.06
CA LYS A 52 -24.87 -11.65 0.96
C LYS A 52 -25.50 -11.16 2.25
N GLU A 53 -24.93 -11.53 3.40
CA GLU A 53 -25.41 -11.12 4.72
C GLU A 53 -24.43 -10.16 5.36
N ASP A 54 -24.94 -9.06 5.92
CA ASP A 54 -24.12 -8.08 6.62
C ASP A 54 -23.42 -8.74 7.84
N PRO A 55 -22.09 -8.91 7.80
CA PRO A 55 -21.37 -9.61 8.86
C PRO A 55 -21.34 -8.81 10.16
N LEU A 56 -21.42 -7.48 10.10
CA LEU A 56 -21.51 -6.64 11.30
C LEU A 56 -22.87 -6.81 11.97
N LYS A 57 -23.95 -6.89 11.19
CA LYS A 57 -25.28 -7.18 11.71
C LYS A 57 -25.32 -8.55 12.41
N ASN A 58 -24.80 -9.59 11.77
CA ASN A 58 -24.70 -10.93 12.37
C ASN A 58 -23.87 -10.90 13.67
N LEU A 59 -22.77 -10.15 13.72
CA LEU A 59 -21.95 -10.02 14.93
C LEU A 59 -22.71 -9.34 16.08
N LEU A 60 -23.55 -8.35 15.80
CA LEU A 60 -24.29 -7.59 16.81
C LEU A 60 -25.53 -8.34 17.33
N GLU A 61 -26.19 -9.12 16.48
CA GLU A 61 -27.35 -9.94 16.87
C GLU A 61 -26.95 -11.11 17.77
N ASN A 62 -25.78 -11.73 17.54
CA ASN A 62 -25.28 -12.84 18.36
C ASN A 62 -24.69 -12.43 19.73
N ARG A 63 -24.70 -11.13 20.08
CA ARG A 63 -24.26 -10.64 21.41
C ARG A 63 -25.38 -10.49 22.43
N ARG A 64 -26.63 -10.77 22.07
CA ARG A 64 -27.81 -10.74 22.96
C ARG A 64 -28.19 -12.15 23.39
#